data_AF-A0A0M8YQR3-F1
#
_entry.id   AF-A0A0M8YQR3-F1
#
_cell.length_a   1.000
_cell.length_b   1.000
_cell.length_c   1.000
_cell.angle_alpha   90.00
_cell.angle_beta   90.00
_cell.angle_gamma   90.00
#
_symmetry.space_group_name_H-M   'P 1'
#
loop_
_entity.id
_entity.type
_entity.pdbx_description
1 polymer ?
#
loop_
_entity_poly.entity_id
_entity_poly.type
_entity_poly.pdbx_seq_one_letter_code
_entity_poly.pdbx_strand_id
1 'polypeptide(L)'
;MEIAGRRAFGWVVVGALAFVLQLALLFVFSVSSALPLVLLLFSVLVLGFGLTRRQSLPDVLGDHAWVYVRVHWRGGLLVVHGPRPLVLDVSAGPVARGRINRHRRAWVVTPDRAGNTVVTFRGVPKLFPAKVVRR
;
A
#
# COMPACT_ATOMS: atom_id res chain seq x y z
N MET A 1 7.05 9.74 -8.03
CA MET A 1 6.12 8.66 -8.45
C MET A 1 6.79 7.57 -9.30
N GLU A 2 8.07 7.70 -9.68
CA GLU A 2 8.68 6.82 -10.70
C GLU A 2 9.17 5.45 -10.20
N ILE A 3 9.45 5.28 -8.91
CA ILE A 3 10.03 4.02 -8.39
C ILE A 3 8.96 2.93 -8.19
N ALA A 4 7.71 3.32 -7.86
CA ALA A 4 6.60 2.40 -7.75
C ALA A 4 6.17 1.81 -9.12
N GLY A 5 6.32 2.62 -10.18
CA GLY A 5 6.03 2.20 -11.56
C GLY A 5 6.98 1.11 -12.07
N ARG A 6 8.29 1.22 -11.83
CA ARG A 6 9.27 0.24 -12.35
C ARG A 6 9.09 -1.16 -11.79
N ARG A 7 8.76 -1.29 -10.50
CA ARG A 7 8.53 -2.61 -9.87
C ARG A 7 7.23 -3.25 -10.36
N ALA A 8 6.16 -2.46 -10.48
CA ALA A 8 4.90 -2.94 -11.04
C ALA A 8 5.06 -3.34 -12.51
N PHE A 9 5.79 -2.53 -13.29
CA PHE A 9 6.11 -2.81 -14.69
C PHE A 9 6.95 -4.09 -14.82
N GLY A 10 7.93 -4.30 -13.94
CA GLY A 10 8.73 -5.54 -13.91
C GLY A 10 7.87 -6.79 -13.73
N TRP A 11 6.90 -6.77 -12.82
CA TRP A 11 5.97 -7.89 -12.63
C TRP A 11 5.04 -8.12 -13.84
N VAL A 12 4.60 -7.04 -14.50
CA VAL A 12 3.78 -7.14 -15.72
C VAL A 12 4.59 -7.76 -16.86
N VAL A 13 5.83 -7.31 -17.07
CA VAL A 13 6.73 -7.87 -18.10
C VAL A 13 7.02 -9.34 -17.84
N VAL A 14 7.32 -9.72 -16.60
CA VAL A 14 7.55 -11.13 -16.22
C VAL A 14 6.30 -11.99 -16.48
N GLY A 15 5.11 -11.49 -16.14
CA GLY A 15 3.85 -12.19 -16.42
C GLY A 15 3.57 -12.35 -17.91
N ALA A 16 3.80 -11.30 -18.71
CA ALA A 16 3.64 -11.35 -20.15
C ALA A 16 4.63 -12.33 -20.80
N LEU A 17 5.89 -12.34 -20.36
CA LEU A 17 6.91 -13.28 -20.83
C LEU A 17 6.54 -14.73 -20.49
N ALA A 18 6.07 -14.99 -19.27
CA ALA A 18 5.61 -16.32 -18.87
C ALA A 18 4.43 -16.80 -19.72
N PHE A 19 3.47 -15.92 -20.01
CA PHE A 19 2.32 -16.24 -20.86
C PHE A 19 2.71 -16.53 -22.31
N VAL A 20 3.57 -15.71 -22.92
CA VAL A 20 4.07 -15.93 -24.29
C VAL A 20 4.85 -17.25 -24.38
N LEU A 21 5.66 -17.56 -23.36
CA LEU A 21 6.41 -18.81 -23.30
C LEU A 21 5.47 -20.03 -23.14
N GLN A 22 4.42 -19.92 -22.33
CA GLN A 22 3.36 -20.94 -22.22
C GLN A 22 2.68 -21.20 -23.56
N LEU A 23 2.35 -20.14 -24.30
CA LEU A 23 1.70 -20.22 -25.61
C LEU A 23 2.64 -20.89 -26.63
N ALA A 24 3.91 -20.50 -26.67
CA ALA A 24 4.91 -21.10 -27.54
C ALA A 24 5.09 -22.60 -27.26
N LEU A 25 5.15 -23.00 -25.98
CA LEU A 25 5.26 -24.41 -25.59
C LEU A 25 4.04 -25.24 -26.03
N LEU A 26 2.84 -24.66 -25.99
CA LEU A 26 1.59 -25.33 -26.36
C LEU A 26 1.49 -25.53 -27.88
N PHE A 27 1.84 -24.51 -28.66
CA PHE A 27 1.72 -24.54 -30.13
C PHE A 27 2.91 -25.19 -30.85
N VAL A 28 4.14 -25.04 -30.34
CA VAL A 28 5.35 -25.54 -31.04
C VAL A 28 5.61 -27.01 -30.73
N PHE A 29 5.36 -27.46 -29.50
CA PHE A 29 5.78 -28.79 -29.07
C PHE A 29 4.68 -29.86 -29.09
N SER A 30 3.44 -29.52 -29.48
CA SER A 30 2.28 -30.47 -29.57
C SER A 30 2.28 -31.52 -28.44
N VAL A 31 2.58 -31.08 -27.21
CA VAL A 31 2.82 -32.01 -26.11
C VAL A 31 1.47 -32.47 -25.57
N SER A 32 1.17 -33.75 -25.73
CA SER A 32 -0.01 -34.44 -25.16
C SER A 32 0.03 -34.57 -23.61
N SER A 33 0.72 -33.67 -22.90
CA SER A 33 1.00 -33.80 -21.47
C SER A 33 0.33 -32.70 -20.65
N ALA A 34 0.02 -33.01 -19.38
CA ALA A 34 -0.61 -32.14 -18.39
C ALA A 34 0.15 -30.84 -18.03
N LEU A 35 1.28 -30.57 -18.69
CA LEU A 35 2.13 -29.39 -18.50
C LEU A 35 1.40 -28.04 -18.62
N PRO A 36 0.52 -27.82 -19.62
CA PRO A 36 -0.24 -26.57 -19.73
C PRO A 36 -1.14 -26.33 -18.52
N LEU A 37 -1.67 -27.40 -17.93
CA LEU A 37 -2.56 -27.35 -16.77
C LEU A 37 -1.79 -26.98 -15.50
N VAL A 38 -0.58 -27.51 -15.32
CA VAL A 38 0.34 -27.16 -14.22
C VAL A 38 0.76 -25.70 -14.31
N LEU A 39 1.09 -25.22 -15.52
CA LEU A 39 1.47 -23.85 -15.78
C LEU A 39 0.32 -22.86 -15.57
N LEU A 40 -0.91 -23.24 -15.94
CA LEU A 40 -2.12 -22.46 -15.65
C LEU A 40 -2.35 -22.35 -14.13
N LEU A 41 -2.29 -23.47 -13.40
CA LEU A 41 -2.44 -23.49 -11.95
C LEU A 41 -1.38 -22.62 -11.25
N PHE A 42 -0.13 -22.70 -11.70
CA PHE A 42 0.94 -21.86 -11.20
C PHE A 42 0.67 -20.37 -11.46
N SER A 43 0.19 -20.02 -12.65
CA SER A 43 -0.17 -18.64 -12.99
C SER A 43 -1.34 -18.11 -12.14
N VAL A 44 -2.37 -18.93 -11.91
CA VAL A 44 -3.50 -18.58 -11.02
C VAL A 44 -3.02 -18.39 -9.57
N LEU A 45 -2.13 -19.25 -9.08
CA LEU A 45 -1.56 -19.12 -7.74
C LEU A 45 -0.73 -17.84 -7.60
N VAL A 46 0.14 -17.53 -8.57
CA VAL A 46 0.97 -16.33 -8.54
C VAL A 46 0.12 -15.06 -8.66
N LEU A 47 -0.88 -15.04 -9.54
CA LEU A 47 -1.80 -13.92 -9.68
C LEU A 47 -2.67 -13.74 -8.43
N GLY A 48 -3.23 -14.83 -7.88
CA GLY A 48 -4.00 -14.80 -6.64
C GLY A 48 -3.16 -14.30 -5.45
N PHE A 49 -1.92 -14.76 -5.34
CA PHE A 49 -0.99 -14.31 -4.31
C PHE A 49 -0.54 -12.86 -4.51
N GLY A 50 -0.38 -12.41 -5.76
CA GLY A 50 -0.09 -11.02 -6.09
C GLY A 50 -1.26 -10.08 -5.78
N LEU A 51 -2.49 -10.55 -6.01
CA LEU A 51 -3.71 -9.81 -5.72
C LEU A 51 -3.98 -9.70 -4.22
N THR A 52 -3.72 -10.76 -3.44
CA THR A 52 -3.81 -10.67 -1.96
C THR A 52 -2.73 -9.76 -1.37
N ARG A 53 -1.59 -9.60 -2.05
CA ARG A 53 -0.55 -8.61 -1.68
C ARG A 53 -0.84 -7.18 -2.12
N ARG A 54 -1.86 -6.91 -2.95
CA ARG A 54 -2.29 -5.52 -3.18
C ARG A 54 -2.80 -5.00 -1.86
N GLN A 55 -1.93 -4.23 -1.19
CA GLN A 55 -2.19 -3.57 0.07
C GLN A 55 -3.56 -2.94 -0.02
N SER A 56 -4.47 -3.45 0.82
CA SER A 56 -5.76 -2.87 1.10
C SER A 56 -5.52 -1.39 1.36
N LEU A 57 -5.86 -0.55 0.38
CA LEU A 57 -6.09 0.86 0.68
C LEU A 57 -7.14 0.82 1.78
N PRO A 58 -6.83 1.30 2.99
CA PRO A 58 -7.72 1.12 4.11
C PRO A 58 -9.06 1.77 3.72
N ASP A 59 -10.13 1.01 3.90
CA ASP A 59 -11.54 1.39 3.68
C ASP A 59 -11.90 2.77 4.27
N VAL A 60 -11.09 3.22 5.24
CA VAL A 60 -11.05 4.56 5.81
C VAL A 60 -10.93 5.69 4.76
N LEU A 61 -10.33 5.44 3.60
CA LEU A 61 -10.15 6.43 2.53
C LEU A 61 -11.41 6.68 1.69
N GLY A 62 -12.54 6.03 2.00
CA GLY A 62 -13.86 6.34 1.42
C GLY A 62 -14.34 7.77 1.74
N ASP A 63 -15.64 8.00 1.89
CA ASP A 63 -16.28 9.33 2.00
C ASP A 63 -15.86 10.24 3.19
N HIS A 64 -14.80 9.90 3.91
CA HIS A 64 -14.31 10.66 5.06
C HIS A 64 -13.53 11.90 4.61
N ALA A 65 -13.98 13.06 5.09
CA ALA A 65 -13.33 14.33 4.80
C ALA A 65 -11.89 14.40 5.36
N TRP A 66 -11.00 15.00 4.58
CA TRP A 66 -9.64 15.35 5.02
C TRP A 66 -9.67 16.58 5.92
N VAL A 67 -9.17 16.43 7.14
CA VAL A 67 -9.10 17.53 8.11
C VAL A 67 -7.67 18.02 8.22
N TYR A 68 -7.48 19.34 8.07
CA TYR A 68 -6.19 19.98 8.28
C TYR A 68 -5.94 20.22 9.76
N VAL A 69 -4.82 19.72 10.28
CA VAL A 69 -4.51 19.73 11.71
C VAL A 69 -3.06 20.13 11.99
N ARG A 70 -2.83 20.72 13.17
CA ARG A 70 -1.46 20.88 13.69
C ARG A 70 -1.03 19.61 14.38
N VAL A 71 0.22 19.23 14.21
CA VAL A 71 0.77 18.00 14.76
C VAL A 71 2.15 18.22 15.35
N HIS A 72 2.53 17.38 16.32
CA HIS A 72 3.92 17.25 16.74
C HIS A 72 4.24 15.79 17.04
N TRP A 73 5.52 15.45 16.98
CA TRP A 73 6.00 14.12 17.31
C TRP A 73 6.44 14.06 18.77
N ARG A 74 6.00 13.03 19.50
CA ARG A 74 6.40 12.77 20.88
C ARG A 74 6.60 11.27 21.07
N GLY A 75 7.83 10.86 21.40
CA GLY A 75 8.15 9.44 21.64
C GLY A 75 7.85 8.53 20.44
N GLY A 76 7.97 9.03 19.21
CA GLY A 76 7.65 8.26 17.99
C GLY A 76 6.16 8.22 17.62
N LEU A 77 5.28 8.80 18.44
CA LEU A 77 3.85 8.97 18.16
C LEU A 77 3.57 10.36 17.61
N LEU A 78 2.56 10.45 16.74
CA LEU A 78 2.08 11.71 16.18
C LEU A 78 0.92 12.22 17.02
N VAL A 79 1.14 13.34 17.72
CA VAL A 79 0.08 14.02 18.48
C VAL A 79 -0.59 15.01 17.56
N VAL A 80 -1.91 14.92 17.47
CA VAL A 80 -2.78 15.79 16.67
C VAL A 80 -3.46 16.79 17.58
N HIS A 81 -3.30 18.07 17.27
CA HIS A 81 -3.99 19.16 17.95
C HIS A 81 -5.17 19.64 17.13
N GLY A 82 -6.25 19.97 17.83
CA GLY A 82 -7.48 20.47 17.24
C GLY A 82 -8.63 20.35 18.22
N PRO A 83 -9.88 20.43 17.72
CA PRO A 83 -11.08 20.30 18.56
C PRO A 83 -11.21 18.92 19.21
N ARG A 84 -10.59 17.89 18.61
CA ARG A 84 -10.48 16.54 19.19
C ARG A 84 -9.00 16.12 19.20
N PRO A 85 -8.29 16.29 20.33
CA PRO A 85 -6.90 15.88 20.41
C PRO A 85 -6.78 14.35 20.35
N LEU A 86 -5.89 13.87 19.51
CA LEU A 86 -5.69 12.44 19.25
C LEU A 86 -4.20 12.13 19.23
N VAL A 87 -3.83 10.92 19.65
CA VAL A 87 -2.47 10.39 19.51
C VAL A 87 -2.52 9.26 18.49
N LEU A 88 -1.69 9.35 17.46
CA LEU A 88 -1.65 8.42 16.35
C LEU A 88 -0.32 7.68 16.34
N ASP A 89 -0.38 6.35 16.25
CA ASP A 89 0.77 5.54 15.84
C ASP A 89 0.81 5.47 14.32
N VAL A 90 1.85 6.04 13.72
CA VAL A 90 1.99 6.18 12.27
C VAL A 90 2.95 5.12 11.74
N SER A 91 2.43 4.26 10.88
CA SER A 91 3.19 3.22 10.19
C SER A 91 4.01 3.84 9.05
N ALA A 92 5.22 4.29 9.37
CA ALA A 92 6.18 4.84 8.42
C ALA A 92 7.53 4.11 8.53
N GLY A 93 8.09 3.69 7.40
CA GLY A 93 9.46 3.16 7.35
C GLY A 93 10.51 4.20 7.77
N PRO A 94 11.72 3.78 8.15
CA PRO A 94 12.73 4.62 8.81
C PRO A 94 13.08 5.90 8.02
N VAL A 95 13.24 5.78 6.69
CA VAL A 95 13.55 6.93 5.81
C VAL A 95 12.40 7.95 5.78
N ALA A 96 11.17 7.47 5.69
CA ALA A 96 10.00 8.34 5.65
C ALA A 96 9.79 9.02 7.01
N ARG A 97 10.02 8.29 8.11
CA ARG A 97 9.90 8.81 9.48
C ARG A 97 10.80 10.03 9.72
N GLY A 98 12.04 10.01 9.22
CA GLY A 98 12.95 11.16 9.31
C GLY A 98 12.43 12.42 8.58
N ARG A 99 11.77 12.25 7.43
CA ARG A 99 11.18 13.37 6.68
C ARG A 99 9.94 13.92 7.38
N ILE A 100 9.00 13.04 7.76
CA ILE A 100 7.73 13.45 8.37
C ILE A 100 7.88 14.02 9.79
N ASN A 101 8.95 13.67 10.51
CA ASN A 101 9.19 14.15 11.89
C ASN A 101 9.34 15.69 11.98
N ARG A 102 9.81 16.31 10.90
CA ARG A 102 10.01 17.77 10.83
C ARG A 102 8.70 18.54 10.63
N HIS A 103 7.64 17.87 10.19
CA HIS A 103 6.38 18.54 9.88
C HIS A 103 5.60 18.85 11.16
N ARG A 104 5.00 20.05 11.17
CA ARG A 104 4.13 20.52 12.25
C ARG A 104 2.65 20.59 11.86
N ARG A 105 2.35 20.23 10.62
CA ARG A 105 1.01 20.27 10.04
C ARG A 105 0.82 19.06 9.14
N ALA A 106 -0.37 18.49 9.18
CA ALA A 106 -0.73 17.30 8.42
C ALA A 106 -2.20 17.36 8.03
N TRP A 107 -2.58 16.54 7.04
CA TRP A 107 -3.97 16.23 6.78
C TRP A 107 -4.25 14.83 7.30
N VAL A 108 -5.34 14.69 8.04
CA VAL A 108 -5.74 13.44 8.69
C VAL A 108 -7.18 13.15 8.28
N VAL A 109 -7.46 11.89 7.94
CA VAL A 109 -8.82 11.41 7.72
C VAL A 109 -9.46 11.05 9.07
N THR A 110 -10.74 11.35 9.24
CA THR A 110 -11.46 10.96 10.47
C THR A 110 -11.29 9.46 10.73
N PRO A 111 -10.88 9.04 11.94
CA PRO A 111 -10.66 7.63 12.24
C PRO A 111 -11.96 6.82 12.19
N ASP A 112 -11.86 5.58 11.74
CA ASP A 112 -12.97 4.63 11.73
C ASP A 112 -13.34 4.16 13.17
N ARG A 113 -14.37 3.32 13.28
CA ARG A 113 -14.81 2.74 14.58
C ARG A 113 -13.71 1.90 15.26
N ALA A 114 -12.78 1.34 14.50
CA ALA A 114 -11.65 0.56 15.00
C ALA A 114 -10.41 1.43 15.32
N GLY A 115 -10.49 2.75 15.10
CA GLY A 115 -9.41 3.70 15.32
C GLY A 115 -8.38 3.74 14.20
N ASN A 116 -8.62 3.13 13.04
CA ASN A 116 -7.72 3.23 11.89
C ASN A 116 -7.95 4.57 11.18
N THR A 117 -6.87 5.19 10.73
CA THR A 117 -6.85 6.46 10.02
C THR A 117 -5.70 6.50 9.02
N VAL A 118 -5.70 7.54 8.18
CA VAL A 118 -4.64 7.83 7.24
C VAL A 118 -4.20 9.27 7.44
N VAL A 119 -2.88 9.47 7.45
CA VAL A 119 -2.26 10.79 7.54
C VAL A 119 -1.37 11.04 6.33
N THR A 120 -1.36 12.30 5.87
CA THR A 120 -0.43 12.77 4.85
C THR A 120 0.20 14.10 5.25
N PHE A 121 1.41 14.34 4.73
CA PHE A 121 2.22 15.51 5.07
C PHE A 121 2.53 16.31 3.81
N ARG A 122 2.62 17.64 3.96
CA ARG A 122 2.94 18.53 2.85
C ARG A 122 4.29 18.13 2.22
N GLY A 123 4.33 17.94 0.90
CA GLY A 123 5.55 17.61 0.18
C GLY A 123 5.98 16.14 0.28
N VAL A 124 5.16 15.28 0.90
CA VAL A 124 5.38 13.83 0.92
C VAL A 124 4.28 13.16 0.09
N PRO A 125 4.57 12.67 -1.13
CA PRO A 125 3.57 12.06 -2.00
C PRO A 125 3.28 10.61 -1.57
N LYS A 126 2.93 10.41 -0.29
CA LYS A 126 2.63 9.10 0.29
C LYS A 126 1.61 9.24 1.42
N LEU A 127 0.63 8.34 1.40
CA LEU A 127 -0.32 8.14 2.49
C LEU A 127 0.30 7.22 3.54
N PHE A 128 0.20 7.61 4.81
CA PHE A 128 0.69 6.81 5.92
C PHE A 128 -0.49 6.26 6.71
N PRO A 129 -0.65 4.93 6.78
CA PRO A 129 -1.59 4.31 7.69
C PRO A 129 -1.23 4.70 9.12
N ALA A 130 -2.24 5.02 9.91
CA ALA A 130 -2.07 5.36 11.30
C ALA A 130 -3.21 4.78 12.15
N LYS A 131 -2.95 4.54 13.43
CA LYS A 131 -3.94 4.02 14.37
C LYS A 131 -4.03 4.91 15.59
N VAL A 132 -5.25 5.22 16.02
CA VAL A 132 -5.51 5.98 17.24
C VAL A 132 -5.08 5.14 18.44
N VAL A 133 -4.16 5.69 19.22
CA VAL A 133 -3.73 5.13 20.50
C VAL A 133 -4.53 5.85 21.57
N ARG A 134 -5.50 5.16 22.19
CA ARG A 134 -6.12 5.65 23.43
C ARG A 134 -5.14 5.38 24.56
N ARG A 135 -4.71 6.44 25.23
CA ARG A 135 -4.11 6.37 26.56
C ARG A 135 -5.09 6.97 27.55
#